data_AF-A0A8T3T0B9-F1
#
_entry.id   AF-A0A8T3T0B9-F1
#
_cell.length_a   1.000
_cell.length_b   1.000
_cell.length_c   1.000
_cell.angle_alpha   90.00
_cell.angle_beta   90.00
_cell.angle_gamma   90.00
#
_symmetry.space_group_name_H-M   'P 1'
#
loop_
_entity.id
_entity.type
_entity.pdbx_description
1 polymer ?
#
loop_
_entity_poly.entity_id
_entity_poly.type
_entity_poly.pdbx_seq_one_letter_code
_entity_poly.pdbx_strand_id
1 'polypeptide(L)'
;VDDLRAGAISLIDGIAGPGTGEEIIDTLTSGAQGSVPELGSLLSVPLTLASILTNALIVVFLSALMLIERDRVRGWTMEFVREPDREAMLGVSRNALLKLGAYVRGQLVVMAIIGGGSAVGMLVLGVPFAVPLGALSFITAAIPLAGAFIAGGPIVLVALTVAPVTGLLMLAWLVVLQQLEGSVITPYIQGKVVNLSAIAVLLGVVAGTSIAGIVGGIIAIPLVAVADVVLRDIVFPLRRRSGERQRSRRPEAPAL
;
A
#
# COMPACT_ATOMS: atom_id res chain seq x y z
N VAL A 1 20.95 5.90 -45.64
CA VAL A 1 20.85 6.99 -44.63
C VAL A 1 22.21 7.64 -44.43
N ASP A 2 23.28 6.85 -44.39
CA ASP A 2 24.65 7.36 -44.22
C ASP A 2 25.15 8.24 -45.39
N ASP A 3 24.78 7.94 -46.63
CA ASP A 3 25.11 8.81 -47.79
C ASP A 3 24.41 10.17 -47.73
N LEU A 4 23.19 10.23 -47.20
CA LEU A 4 22.46 11.50 -47.03
C LEU A 4 23.06 12.33 -45.89
N ARG A 5 23.52 11.67 -44.82
CA ARG A 5 24.18 12.31 -43.68
C ARG A 5 25.54 12.87 -44.07
N ALA A 6 26.35 12.10 -44.79
CA ALA A 6 27.64 12.54 -45.31
C ALA A 6 27.49 13.71 -46.31
N GLY A 7 26.48 13.65 -47.18
CA GLY A 7 26.13 14.74 -48.08
C GLY A 7 25.75 16.03 -47.33
N ALA A 8 24.90 15.95 -46.30
CA ALA A 8 24.49 17.10 -45.50
C ALA A 8 25.66 17.72 -44.72
N ILE A 9 26.53 16.90 -44.10
CA ILE A 9 27.71 17.38 -43.37
C ILE A 9 28.66 18.11 -44.31
N SER A 10 28.94 17.56 -45.50
CA SER A 10 29.83 18.21 -46.47
C SER A 10 29.30 19.54 -47.01
N LEU A 11 27.98 19.67 -47.16
CA LEU A 11 27.35 20.93 -47.58
C LEU A 11 27.41 21.99 -46.48
N ILE A 12 27.23 21.60 -45.22
CA ILE A 12 27.31 22.50 -44.07
C ILE A 12 28.77 22.94 -43.86
N ASP A 13 29.71 22.00 -43.93
CA ASP A 13 31.14 22.30 -43.80
C ASP A 13 31.65 23.18 -44.95
N GLY A 14 31.09 23.05 -46.14
CA GLY A 14 31.40 23.90 -47.30
C GLY A 14 30.93 25.35 -47.14
N ILE A 15 29.97 25.63 -46.25
CA ILE A 15 29.40 26.97 -46.03
C ILE A 15 29.90 27.59 -44.72
N ALA A 16 30.02 26.78 -43.66
CA ALA A 16 30.29 27.24 -42.30
C ALA A 16 31.73 26.97 -41.82
N GLY A 17 32.50 26.16 -42.55
CA GLY A 17 33.86 25.76 -42.19
C GLY A 17 33.94 24.28 -41.73
N PRO A 18 35.11 23.64 -41.87
CA PRO A 18 35.28 22.21 -41.62
C PRO A 18 35.03 21.83 -40.15
N GLY A 19 34.21 20.80 -39.92
CA GLY A 19 33.85 20.28 -38.59
C GLY A 19 32.56 20.84 -37.98
N THR A 20 31.96 21.86 -38.61
CA THR A 20 30.74 22.52 -38.09
C THR A 20 29.50 21.66 -38.28
N GLY A 21 29.45 20.86 -39.33
CA GLY A 21 28.34 19.95 -39.63
C GLY A 21 28.21 18.81 -38.61
N GLU A 22 29.33 18.29 -38.11
CA GLU A 22 29.32 17.29 -37.03
C GLU A 22 28.84 17.88 -35.71
N GLU A 23 29.31 19.08 -35.35
CA GLU A 23 28.95 19.76 -34.10
C GLU A 23 27.45 20.13 -34.04
N ILE A 24 26.86 20.59 -35.15
CA ILE A 24 25.43 20.91 -35.23
C ILE A 24 24.57 19.66 -35.12
N ILE A 25 24.97 18.57 -35.79
CA ILE A 25 24.25 17.29 -35.72
C ILE A 25 24.36 16.70 -34.32
N ASP A 26 25.52 16.80 -33.68
CA ASP A 26 25.72 16.32 -32.31
C ASP A 26 24.90 17.15 -31.31
N THR A 27 24.84 18.47 -31.46
CA THR A 27 24.03 19.36 -30.61
C THR A 27 22.52 19.09 -30.77
N LEU A 28 22.04 18.86 -32.00
CA LEU A 28 20.65 18.50 -32.28
C LEU A 28 20.30 17.10 -31.74
N THR A 29 21.23 16.15 -31.87
CA THR A 29 21.06 14.78 -31.39
C THR A 29 21.10 14.72 -29.86
N SER A 30 21.98 15.51 -29.24
CA SER A 30 22.08 15.70 -27.78
C SER A 30 20.86 16.40 -27.20
N GLY A 31 20.37 17.46 -27.85
CA GLY A 31 19.16 18.20 -27.44
C GLY A 31 17.88 17.38 -27.60
N ALA A 32 17.78 16.57 -28.65
CA ALA A 32 16.68 15.62 -28.84
C ALA A 32 16.72 14.51 -27.79
N GLN A 33 17.89 13.94 -27.49
CA GLN A 33 18.05 12.92 -26.45
C GLN A 33 17.81 13.48 -25.03
N GLY A 34 18.07 14.76 -24.78
CA GLY A 34 17.76 15.43 -23.50
C GLY A 34 16.28 15.74 -23.28
N SER A 35 15.48 15.89 -24.35
CA SER A 35 14.07 16.28 -24.27
C SER A 35 13.07 15.11 -24.27
N VAL A 36 13.49 13.93 -24.76
CA VAL A 36 12.65 12.72 -24.82
C VAL A 36 12.36 12.08 -23.45
N PRO A 37 13.29 12.07 -22.47
CA PRO A 37 13.02 11.54 -21.13
C PRO A 37 11.97 12.34 -20.35
N GLU A 38 11.93 13.67 -20.52
CA GLU A 38 10.99 14.54 -19.81
C GLU A 38 9.55 14.41 -20.33
N LEU A 39 9.37 14.25 -21.64
CA LEU A 39 8.06 13.93 -22.25
C LEU A 39 7.52 12.57 -21.81
N GLY A 40 8.41 11.59 -21.59
CA GLY A 40 8.05 10.30 -20.98
C GLY A 40 7.48 10.44 -19.57
N SER A 41 8.02 11.37 -18.77
CA SER A 41 7.54 11.63 -17.41
C SER A 41 6.15 12.29 -17.38
N LEU A 42 5.87 13.21 -18.30
CA LEU A 42 4.57 13.90 -18.39
C LEU A 42 3.44 12.99 -18.88
N LEU A 43 3.75 12.04 -19.78
CA LEU A 43 2.80 11.01 -20.23
C LEU A 43 2.59 9.90 -19.18
N SER A 44 3.53 9.71 -18.26
CA SER A 44 3.44 8.65 -17.24
C SER A 44 2.36 8.91 -16.19
N VAL A 45 2.08 10.18 -15.86
CA VAL A 45 1.10 10.56 -14.81
C VAL A 45 -0.34 10.21 -15.23
N PRO A 46 -0.85 10.57 -16.43
CA PRO A 46 -2.15 10.11 -16.90
C PRO A 46 -2.26 8.58 -16.99
N LEU A 47 -1.21 7.91 -17.46
CA LEU A 47 -1.19 6.45 -17.61
C LEU A 47 -1.23 5.72 -16.26
N THR A 48 -0.55 6.23 -15.23
CA THR A 48 -0.61 5.68 -13.88
C THR A 48 -1.99 5.89 -13.25
N LEU A 49 -2.58 7.08 -13.40
CA LEU A 49 -3.95 7.33 -12.93
C LEU A 49 -4.96 6.39 -13.62
N ALA A 50 -4.86 6.19 -14.92
CA ALA A 50 -5.69 5.25 -15.67
C ALA A 50 -5.49 3.80 -15.20
N SER A 51 -4.26 3.41 -14.90
CA SER A 51 -3.95 2.08 -14.37
C SER A 51 -4.51 1.86 -12.97
N ILE A 52 -4.45 2.87 -12.09
CA ILE A 52 -5.05 2.83 -10.74
C ILE A 52 -6.57 2.67 -10.85
N LEU A 53 -7.23 3.45 -11.71
CA LEU A 53 -8.66 3.34 -11.98
C LEU A 53 -9.06 1.96 -12.51
N THR A 54 -8.30 1.44 -13.47
CA THR A 54 -8.54 0.12 -14.07
C THR A 54 -8.37 -0.99 -13.03
N ASN A 55 -7.30 -0.94 -12.24
CA ASN A 55 -7.07 -1.91 -11.17
C ASN A 55 -8.15 -1.81 -10.08
N ALA A 56 -8.56 -0.60 -9.69
CA ALA A 56 -9.65 -0.41 -8.75
C ALA A 56 -10.96 -1.02 -9.28
N LEU A 57 -11.27 -0.83 -10.57
CA LEU A 57 -12.44 -1.41 -11.20
C LEU A 57 -12.38 -2.95 -11.22
N ILE A 58 -11.21 -3.52 -11.56
CA ILE A 58 -11.00 -4.98 -11.51
C ILE A 58 -11.19 -5.51 -10.09
N VAL A 59 -10.62 -4.86 -9.08
CA VAL A 59 -10.78 -5.27 -7.68
C VAL A 59 -12.25 -5.21 -7.24
N VAL A 60 -12.98 -4.14 -7.60
CA VAL A 60 -14.42 -4.02 -7.31
C VAL A 60 -15.21 -5.11 -8.02
N PHE A 61 -14.92 -5.36 -9.30
CA PHE A 61 -15.57 -6.38 -10.10
C PHE A 61 -15.31 -7.79 -9.57
N LEU A 62 -14.06 -8.13 -9.26
CA LEU A 62 -13.68 -9.40 -8.65
C LEU A 62 -14.30 -9.56 -7.26
N SER A 63 -14.35 -8.50 -6.47
CA SER A 63 -15.01 -8.53 -5.17
C SER A 63 -16.51 -8.79 -5.31
N ALA A 64 -17.16 -8.19 -6.32
CA ALA A 64 -18.56 -8.43 -6.62
C ALA A 64 -18.80 -9.88 -7.09
N LEU A 65 -17.94 -10.41 -7.97
CA LEU A 65 -17.99 -11.82 -8.39
C LEU A 65 -17.78 -12.78 -7.21
N MET A 66 -16.78 -12.53 -6.36
CA MET A 66 -16.58 -13.33 -5.14
C MET A 66 -17.78 -13.27 -4.19
N LEU A 67 -18.49 -12.13 -4.15
CA LEU A 67 -19.68 -11.98 -3.33
C LEU A 67 -20.88 -12.74 -3.91
N ILE A 68 -21.02 -12.76 -5.24
CA ILE A 68 -22.04 -13.54 -5.95
C ILE A 68 -21.76 -15.05 -5.83
N GLU A 69 -20.50 -15.47 -5.99
CA GLU A 69 -20.08 -16.87 -5.89
C GLU A 69 -19.85 -17.35 -4.45
N ARG A 70 -20.19 -16.52 -3.46
CA ARG A 70 -19.95 -16.77 -2.03
C ARG A 70 -20.36 -18.17 -1.59
N ASP A 71 -21.55 -18.63 -2.00
CA ASP A 71 -22.07 -19.93 -1.57
C ASP A 71 -21.34 -21.10 -2.24
N ARG A 72 -20.86 -20.92 -3.47
CA ARG A 72 -20.07 -21.91 -4.21
C ARG A 72 -18.67 -22.06 -3.61
N VAL A 73 -18.01 -20.94 -3.30
CA VAL A 73 -16.71 -20.92 -2.63
C VAL A 73 -16.82 -21.51 -1.22
N ARG A 74 -17.90 -21.21 -0.50
CA ARG A 74 -18.20 -21.77 0.82
C ARG A 74 -18.41 -23.29 0.78
N GLY A 75 -19.15 -23.79 -0.21
CA GLY A 75 -19.36 -25.23 -0.41
C GLY A 75 -18.04 -25.97 -0.68
N TRP A 76 -17.26 -25.45 -1.63
CA TRP A 76 -15.97 -26.02 -2.01
C TRP A 76 -14.96 -26.02 -0.86
N THR A 77 -14.88 -24.94 -0.08
CA THR A 77 -13.99 -24.89 1.09
C THR A 77 -14.43 -25.83 2.21
N MET A 78 -15.73 -26.12 2.35
CA MET A 78 -16.24 -27.04 3.36
C MET A 78 -16.01 -28.51 3.02
N GLU A 79 -15.78 -28.87 1.75
CA GLU A 79 -15.38 -30.23 1.36
C GLU A 79 -14.01 -30.63 1.92
N PHE A 80 -13.10 -29.66 2.11
CA PHE A 80 -11.78 -29.90 2.71
C PHE A 80 -11.80 -29.95 4.24
N VAL A 81 -12.95 -29.64 4.88
CA VAL A 81 -13.08 -29.56 6.34
C VAL A 81 -13.78 -30.80 6.89
N ARG A 82 -13.11 -31.51 7.81
CA ARG A 82 -13.66 -32.66 8.52
C ARG A 82 -14.89 -32.24 9.34
N GLU A 83 -15.92 -33.10 9.40
CA GLU A 83 -17.20 -32.83 10.07
C GLU A 83 -17.11 -32.20 11.48
N PRO A 84 -16.18 -32.62 12.38
CA PRO A 84 -16.12 -32.06 13.73
C PRO A 84 -15.79 -30.55 13.79
N ASP A 85 -15.20 -30.01 12.73
CA ASP A 85 -14.61 -28.66 12.71
C ASP A 85 -15.45 -27.66 11.87
N ARG A 86 -16.58 -28.11 11.28
CA ARG A 86 -17.41 -27.27 10.39
C ARG A 86 -18.06 -26.08 11.10
N GLU A 87 -18.56 -26.26 12.32
CA GLU A 87 -19.14 -25.17 13.11
C GLU A 87 -18.08 -24.14 13.53
N ALA A 88 -16.88 -24.60 13.86
CA ALA A 88 -15.75 -23.73 14.17
C ALA A 88 -15.36 -22.88 12.94
N MET A 89 -15.26 -23.50 11.75
CA MET A 89 -14.93 -22.80 10.51
C MET A 89 -15.97 -21.72 10.16
N LEU A 90 -17.27 -22.01 10.34
CA LEU A 90 -18.34 -21.04 10.14
C LEU A 90 -18.25 -19.84 11.10
N GLY A 91 -17.88 -20.10 12.36
CA GLY A 91 -17.61 -19.06 13.35
C GLY A 91 -16.45 -18.16 12.94
N VAL A 92 -15.36 -18.74 12.43
CA VAL A 92 -14.18 -18.01 11.93
C VAL A 92 -14.55 -17.12 10.75
N SER A 93 -15.26 -17.64 9.74
CA SER A 93 -15.66 -16.84 8.57
C SER A 93 -16.52 -15.63 8.96
N ARG A 94 -17.50 -15.83 9.86
CA ARG A 94 -18.37 -14.75 10.34
C ARG A 94 -17.59 -13.70 11.12
N ASN A 95 -16.69 -14.12 11.99
CA ASN A 95 -15.86 -13.20 12.77
C ASN A 95 -14.87 -12.44 11.89
N ALA A 96 -14.33 -13.06 10.84
CA ALA A 96 -13.49 -12.41 9.85
C ALA A 96 -14.26 -11.32 9.09
N LEU A 97 -15.47 -11.61 8.60
CA LEU A 97 -16.35 -10.65 7.94
C LEU A 97 -16.69 -9.45 8.84
N LEU A 98 -16.99 -9.68 10.12
CA LEU A 98 -17.26 -8.62 11.09
C LEU A 98 -16.03 -7.73 11.34
N LYS A 99 -14.84 -8.35 11.47
CA LYS A 99 -13.57 -7.62 11.64
C LYS A 99 -13.21 -6.79 10.41
N LEU A 100 -13.38 -7.34 9.21
CA LEU A 100 -13.18 -6.62 7.95
C LEU A 100 -14.14 -5.43 7.83
N GLY A 101 -15.42 -5.62 8.15
CA GLY A 101 -16.40 -4.54 8.16
C GLY A 101 -16.06 -3.43 9.16
N ALA A 102 -15.58 -3.80 10.35
CA ALA A 102 -15.11 -2.83 11.35
C ALA A 102 -13.86 -2.07 10.88
N TYR A 103 -12.90 -2.75 10.24
CA TYR A 103 -11.72 -2.13 9.66
C TYR A 103 -12.07 -1.13 8.56
N VAL A 104 -12.93 -1.50 7.60
CA VAL A 104 -13.34 -0.61 6.50
C VAL A 104 -14.01 0.65 7.04
N ARG A 105 -14.91 0.52 8.02
CA ARG A 105 -15.54 1.68 8.69
C ARG A 105 -14.51 2.54 9.41
N GLY A 106 -13.56 1.91 10.10
CA GLY A 106 -12.45 2.61 10.72
C GLY A 106 -11.60 3.39 9.71
N GLN A 107 -11.26 2.77 8.58
CA GLN A 107 -10.47 3.40 7.52
C GLN A 107 -11.18 4.60 6.92
N LEU A 108 -12.50 4.54 6.70
CA LEU A 108 -13.27 5.69 6.23
C LEU A 108 -13.19 6.89 7.19
N VAL A 109 -13.19 6.63 8.50
CA VAL A 109 -13.01 7.69 9.51
C VAL A 109 -11.59 8.24 9.45
N VAL A 110 -10.57 7.39 9.32
CA VAL A 110 -9.18 7.84 9.16
C VAL A 110 -9.03 8.72 7.92
N MET A 111 -9.55 8.28 6.78
CA MET A 111 -9.54 9.04 5.52
C MET A 111 -10.19 10.41 5.69
N ALA A 112 -11.34 10.49 6.38
CA ALA A 112 -12.03 11.74 6.67
C ALA A 112 -11.19 12.68 7.54
N ILE A 113 -10.53 12.15 8.58
CA ILE A 113 -9.66 12.94 9.45
C ILE A 113 -8.45 13.47 8.68
N ILE A 114 -7.83 12.66 7.83
CA ILE A 114 -6.64 13.08 7.08
C ILE A 114 -7.00 14.07 5.98
N GLY A 115 -8.00 13.76 5.16
CA GLY A 115 -8.45 14.69 4.12
C GLY A 115 -8.92 16.02 4.70
N GLY A 116 -9.71 15.96 5.78
CA GLY A 116 -10.16 17.14 6.51
C GLY A 116 -9.02 17.91 7.19
N GLY A 117 -8.11 17.21 7.87
CA GLY A 117 -6.94 17.81 8.52
C GLY A 117 -5.99 18.49 7.53
N SER A 118 -5.77 17.88 6.37
CA SER A 118 -5.01 18.47 5.27
C SER A 118 -5.70 19.72 4.72
N ALA A 119 -7.02 19.68 4.50
CA ALA A 119 -7.80 20.83 4.06
C ALA A 119 -7.74 21.99 5.07
N VAL A 120 -7.93 21.70 6.36
CA VAL A 120 -7.85 22.68 7.44
C VAL A 120 -6.45 23.30 7.51
N GLY A 121 -5.40 22.49 7.43
CA GLY A 121 -4.02 22.98 7.39
C GLY A 121 -3.77 23.99 6.26
N MET A 122 -4.24 23.66 5.05
CA MET A 122 -4.14 24.56 3.90
C MET A 122 -4.95 25.86 4.11
N LEU A 123 -6.18 25.78 4.62
CA LEU A 123 -7.00 26.96 4.89
C LEU A 123 -6.36 27.88 5.94
N VAL A 124 -5.81 27.32 7.01
CA VAL A 124 -5.16 28.08 8.09
C VAL A 124 -3.88 28.76 7.59
N LEU A 125 -3.12 28.08 6.72
CA LEU A 125 -1.87 28.60 6.16
C LEU A 125 -2.06 29.46 4.90
N GLY A 126 -3.31 29.65 4.44
CA GLY A 126 -3.63 30.45 3.25
C GLY A 126 -3.21 29.80 1.93
N VAL A 127 -3.05 28.48 1.90
CA VAL A 127 -2.69 27.72 0.70
C VAL A 127 -3.95 27.55 -0.18
N PRO A 128 -3.90 27.92 -1.47
CA PRO A 128 -5.05 27.76 -2.37
C PRO A 128 -5.34 26.27 -2.63
N PHE A 129 -6.50 25.99 -3.24
CA PHE A 129 -6.91 24.62 -3.59
C PHE A 129 -7.09 23.66 -2.39
N ALA A 130 -7.36 24.20 -1.20
CA ALA A 130 -7.55 23.40 0.02
C ALA A 130 -8.60 22.30 -0.12
N VAL A 131 -9.73 22.59 -0.77
CA VAL A 131 -10.82 21.61 -0.99
C VAL A 131 -10.41 20.49 -1.95
N PRO A 132 -9.98 20.76 -3.21
CA PRO A 132 -9.59 19.69 -4.13
C PRO A 132 -8.37 18.90 -3.67
N LEU A 133 -7.36 19.53 -3.07
CA LEU A 133 -6.19 18.83 -2.54
C LEU A 133 -6.51 18.07 -1.24
N GLY A 134 -7.44 18.57 -0.41
CA GLY A 134 -7.97 17.84 0.73
C GLY A 134 -8.76 16.60 0.32
N ALA A 135 -9.55 16.70 -0.76
CA ALA A 135 -10.24 15.56 -1.36
C ALA A 135 -9.25 14.54 -1.95
N LEU A 136 -8.16 15.00 -2.58
CA LEU A 136 -7.07 14.13 -3.02
C LEU A 136 -6.45 13.38 -1.83
N SER A 137 -6.16 14.08 -0.74
CA SER A 137 -5.65 13.50 0.51
C SER A 137 -6.63 12.50 1.12
N PHE A 138 -7.94 12.79 1.10
CA PHE A 138 -8.99 11.86 1.53
C PHE A 138 -8.94 10.54 0.75
N ILE A 139 -8.91 10.60 -0.59
CA ILE A 139 -8.92 9.41 -1.45
C ILE A 139 -7.62 8.61 -1.28
N THR A 140 -6.49 9.29 -1.29
CA THR A 140 -5.16 8.66 -1.23
C THR A 140 -4.86 8.06 0.14
N ALA A 141 -5.44 8.60 1.22
CA ALA A 141 -5.38 8.01 2.56
C ALA A 141 -6.04 6.63 2.67
N ALA A 142 -6.74 6.14 1.64
CA ALA A 142 -7.16 4.74 1.56
C ALA A 142 -5.97 3.77 1.57
N ILE A 143 -4.80 4.20 1.10
CA ILE A 143 -3.57 3.41 1.04
C ILE A 143 -2.62 3.95 2.11
N PRO A 144 -2.50 3.28 3.27
CA PRO A 144 -1.62 3.73 4.35
C PRO A 144 -0.19 3.93 3.86
N LEU A 145 0.49 4.95 4.36
CA LEU A 145 1.85 5.39 3.98
C LEU A 145 1.96 5.94 2.55
N ALA A 146 1.41 5.27 1.53
CA ALA A 146 1.49 5.73 0.15
C ALA A 146 0.70 7.02 -0.06
N GLY A 147 -0.45 7.17 0.60
CA GLY A 147 -1.31 8.33 0.45
C GLY A 147 -0.63 9.64 0.79
N ALA A 148 0.22 9.63 1.83
CA ALA A 148 0.98 10.79 2.27
C ALA A 148 1.96 11.29 1.19
N PHE A 149 2.63 10.37 0.47
CA PHE A 149 3.54 10.74 -0.61
C PHE A 149 2.78 11.26 -1.84
N ILE A 150 1.68 10.58 -2.21
CA ILE A 150 0.90 10.91 -3.41
C ILE A 150 0.20 12.26 -3.26
N ALA A 151 -0.42 12.54 -2.11
CA ALA A 151 -1.10 13.81 -1.88
C ALA A 151 -0.16 14.90 -1.33
N GLY A 152 0.80 14.52 -0.47
CA GLY A 152 1.69 15.48 0.18
C GLY A 152 2.60 16.23 -0.78
N GLY A 153 3.09 15.57 -1.84
CA GLY A 153 3.91 16.21 -2.87
C GLY A 153 3.22 17.43 -3.50
N PRO A 154 2.08 17.25 -4.18
CA PRO A 154 1.31 18.36 -4.74
C PRO A 154 0.91 19.42 -3.72
N ILE A 155 0.54 19.03 -2.49
CA ILE A 155 0.18 19.97 -1.42
C ILE A 155 1.35 20.88 -1.05
N VAL A 156 2.54 20.30 -0.83
CA VAL A 156 3.74 21.07 -0.46
C VAL A 156 4.20 21.93 -1.64
N LEU A 157 4.16 21.42 -2.86
CA LEU A 157 4.50 22.19 -4.07
C LEU A 157 3.61 23.41 -4.22
N VAL A 158 2.29 23.26 -4.06
CA VAL A 158 1.35 24.39 -4.10
C VAL A 158 1.58 25.35 -2.94
N ALA A 159 1.91 24.87 -1.75
CA ALA A 159 2.23 25.75 -0.61
C ALA A 159 3.52 26.56 -0.83
N LEU A 160 4.52 25.98 -1.50
CA LEU A 160 5.77 26.67 -1.86
C LEU A 160 5.56 27.81 -2.85
N THR A 161 4.54 27.76 -3.71
CA THR A 161 4.25 28.87 -4.65
C THR A 161 3.68 30.09 -3.95
N VAL A 162 3.08 29.93 -2.76
CA VAL A 162 2.61 31.05 -1.92
C VAL A 162 3.81 31.75 -1.26
N ALA A 163 4.60 30.99 -0.52
CA ALA A 163 5.88 31.44 0.02
C ALA A 163 6.72 30.23 0.48
N PRO A 164 8.07 30.31 0.44
CA PRO A 164 8.93 29.23 0.93
C PRO A 164 8.66 28.83 2.39
N VAL A 165 8.38 29.83 3.24
CA VAL A 165 8.04 29.61 4.66
C VAL A 165 6.72 28.88 4.80
N THR A 166 5.69 29.24 4.02
CA THR A 166 4.39 28.57 4.01
C THR A 166 4.51 27.11 3.56
N GLY A 167 5.32 26.84 2.55
CA GLY A 167 5.63 25.48 2.11
C GLY A 167 6.28 24.63 3.20
N LEU A 168 7.24 25.20 3.93
CA LEU A 168 7.91 24.50 5.03
C LEU A 168 6.97 24.24 6.21
N LEU A 169 6.12 25.22 6.57
CA LEU A 169 5.10 25.07 7.60
C LEU A 169 4.05 24.03 7.20
N MET A 170 3.64 23.99 5.93
CA MET A 170 2.70 22.98 5.44
C MET A 170 3.30 21.58 5.47
N LEU A 171 4.57 21.44 5.09
CA LEU A 171 5.28 20.17 5.20
C LEU A 171 5.36 19.70 6.67
N ALA A 172 5.70 20.61 7.60
CA ALA A 172 5.72 20.30 9.02
C ALA A 172 4.33 19.87 9.53
N TRP A 173 3.26 20.56 9.10
CA TRP A 173 1.88 20.19 9.43
C TRP A 173 1.51 18.79 8.94
N LEU A 174 1.83 18.45 7.68
CA LEU A 174 1.57 17.12 7.12
C LEU A 174 2.33 16.03 7.87
N VAL A 175 3.58 16.29 8.26
CA VAL A 175 4.36 15.35 9.09
C VAL A 175 3.67 15.12 10.44
N VAL A 176 3.20 16.18 11.10
CA VAL A 176 2.45 16.06 12.36
C VAL A 176 1.17 15.26 12.17
N LEU A 177 0.40 15.52 11.10
CA LEU A 177 -0.78 14.74 10.75
C LEU A 177 -0.46 13.26 10.54
N GLN A 178 0.63 12.95 9.85
CA GLN A 178 1.07 11.57 9.61
C GLN A 178 1.47 10.87 10.90
N GLN A 179 2.13 11.58 11.80
CA GLN A 179 2.50 11.05 13.12
C GLN A 179 1.26 10.80 13.99
N LEU A 180 0.26 11.69 13.93
CA LEU A 180 -1.02 11.51 14.60
C LEU A 180 -1.78 10.32 14.02
N GLU A 181 -1.77 10.13 12.70
CA GLU A 181 -2.35 8.97 12.04
C GLU A 181 -1.76 7.67 12.62
N GLY A 182 -0.44 7.54 12.56
CA GLY A 182 0.24 6.31 12.95
C GLY A 182 0.22 6.04 14.46
N SER A 183 0.33 7.08 15.28
CA SER A 183 0.54 6.93 16.73
C SER A 183 -0.74 6.97 17.55
N VAL A 184 -1.80 7.63 17.06
CA VAL A 184 -3.01 7.89 17.86
C VAL A 184 -4.27 7.47 17.12
N ILE A 185 -4.48 7.98 15.91
CA ILE A 185 -5.75 7.82 15.19
C ILE A 185 -5.95 6.35 14.80
N THR A 186 -4.94 5.72 14.18
CA THR A 186 -5.00 4.31 13.78
C THR A 186 -5.23 3.38 14.97
N PRO A 187 -4.43 3.42 16.07
CA PRO A 187 -4.67 2.54 17.20
C PRO A 187 -6.00 2.83 17.92
N TYR A 188 -6.46 4.08 17.99
CA TYR A 188 -7.73 4.43 18.62
C TYR A 188 -8.94 3.93 17.83
N ILE A 189 -8.89 4.05 16.50
CA ILE A 189 -10.02 3.71 15.62
C ILE A 189 -9.98 2.22 15.23
N GLN A 190 -8.80 1.65 15.01
CA GLN A 190 -8.60 0.32 14.41
C GLN A 190 -7.95 -0.71 15.35
N GLY A 191 -7.45 -0.30 16.53
CA GLY A 191 -6.51 -1.09 17.35
C GLY A 191 -7.04 -2.38 17.98
N LYS A 192 -8.32 -2.74 17.83
CA LYS A 192 -8.87 -3.97 18.45
C LYS A 192 -8.68 -5.25 17.62
N VAL A 193 -8.01 -5.22 16.47
CA VAL A 193 -8.15 -6.33 15.49
C VAL A 193 -6.93 -7.25 15.34
N VAL A 194 -5.69 -6.84 15.70
CA VAL A 194 -4.51 -7.65 15.32
C VAL A 194 -3.44 -7.69 16.43
N ASN A 195 -3.58 -8.63 17.37
CA ASN A 195 -2.49 -9.02 18.28
C ASN A 195 -1.62 -10.10 17.61
N LEU A 196 -0.94 -9.73 16.52
CA LEU A 196 0.22 -10.48 16.04
C LEU A 196 1.39 -10.15 16.97
N SER A 197 2.10 -11.17 17.45
CA SER A 197 3.33 -10.95 18.21
C SER A 197 4.32 -10.20 17.30
N ALA A 198 4.52 -8.90 17.54
CA ALA A 198 5.44 -8.07 16.78
C ALA A 198 6.86 -8.67 16.72
N ILE A 199 7.23 -9.43 17.77
CA ILE A 199 8.47 -10.21 17.85
C ILE A 199 8.53 -11.31 16.80
N ALA A 200 7.43 -12.02 16.52
CA ALA A 200 7.42 -13.08 15.51
C ALA A 200 7.59 -12.51 14.09
N VAL A 201 6.95 -11.38 13.80
CA VAL A 201 7.08 -10.68 12.51
C VAL A 201 8.50 -10.14 12.36
N LEU A 202 9.06 -9.52 13.40
CA LEU A 202 10.43 -9.05 13.41
C LEU A 202 11.43 -10.18 13.14
N LEU A 203 11.30 -11.31 13.86
CA LEU A 203 12.18 -12.47 13.68
C LEU A 203 12.06 -13.08 12.30
N GLY A 204 10.84 -13.18 11.75
CA GLY A 204 10.64 -13.67 10.39
C GLY A 204 11.24 -12.73 9.34
N VAL A 205 11.09 -11.42 9.50
CA VAL A 205 11.68 -10.43 8.57
C VAL A 205 13.20 -10.47 8.65
N VAL A 206 13.80 -10.57 9.84
CA VAL A 206 15.26 -10.71 10.01
C VAL A 206 15.78 -12.00 9.38
N ALA A 207 15.07 -13.12 9.56
CA ALA A 207 15.43 -14.39 8.94
C ALA A 207 15.27 -14.35 7.40
N GLY A 208 14.15 -13.82 6.91
CA GLY A 208 13.87 -13.69 5.49
C GLY A 208 14.84 -12.75 4.78
N THR A 209 15.19 -11.63 5.41
CA THR A 209 16.21 -10.71 4.87
C THR A 209 17.60 -11.31 4.87
N SER A 210 17.95 -12.13 5.84
CA SER A 210 19.25 -12.82 5.88
C SER A 210 19.38 -13.90 4.79
N ILE A 211 18.27 -14.53 4.38
CA ILE A 211 18.26 -15.60 3.36
C ILE A 211 18.16 -15.05 1.94
N ALA A 212 17.29 -14.07 1.70
CA ALA A 212 16.94 -13.59 0.36
C ALA A 212 16.88 -12.05 0.23
N GLY A 213 17.53 -11.32 1.14
CA GLY A 213 17.59 -9.86 1.11
C GLY A 213 16.21 -9.20 1.26
N ILE A 214 16.04 -8.01 0.67
CA ILE A 214 14.80 -7.22 0.79
C ILE A 214 13.56 -8.03 0.35
N VAL A 215 13.68 -8.84 -0.71
CA VAL A 215 12.58 -9.67 -1.22
C VAL A 215 12.15 -10.70 -0.18
N GLY A 216 13.11 -11.35 0.49
CA GLY A 216 12.82 -12.28 1.58
C GLY A 216 12.18 -11.63 2.81
N GLY A 217 12.52 -10.38 3.10
CA GLY A 217 11.86 -9.59 4.15
C GLY A 217 10.39 -9.30 3.87
N ILE A 218 10.05 -8.95 2.63
CA ILE A 218 8.67 -8.68 2.20
C ILE A 218 7.82 -9.95 2.28
N ILE A 219 8.36 -11.09 1.83
CA ILE A 219 7.66 -12.39 1.84
C ILE A 219 7.53 -12.96 3.26
N ALA A 220 8.42 -12.59 4.19
CA ALA A 220 8.37 -13.09 5.56
C ALA A 220 7.11 -12.67 6.32
N ILE A 221 6.58 -11.48 6.06
CA ILE A 221 5.41 -10.94 6.77
C ILE A 221 4.17 -11.83 6.59
N PRO A 222 3.71 -12.16 5.35
CA PRO A 222 2.59 -13.07 5.17
C PRO A 222 2.91 -14.49 5.66
N LEU A 223 4.15 -14.96 5.52
CA LEU A 223 4.54 -16.30 5.98
C LEU A 223 4.41 -16.45 7.50
N VAL A 224 4.88 -15.46 8.26
CA VAL A 224 4.76 -15.43 9.72
C VAL A 224 3.30 -15.34 10.15
N ALA A 225 2.50 -14.54 9.46
CA ALA A 225 1.07 -14.42 9.75
C ALA A 225 0.35 -15.77 9.59
N VAL A 226 0.65 -16.51 8.51
CA VAL A 226 0.12 -17.86 8.30
C VAL A 226 0.63 -18.82 9.38
N ALA A 227 1.92 -18.76 9.73
CA ALA A 227 2.50 -19.61 10.75
C ALA A 227 1.88 -19.38 12.14
N ASP A 228 1.68 -18.12 12.55
CA ASP A 228 1.07 -17.78 13.85
C ASP A 228 -0.37 -18.29 13.94
N VAL A 229 -1.15 -18.18 12.85
CA VAL A 229 -2.52 -18.72 12.77
C VAL A 229 -2.50 -20.24 12.90
N VAL A 230 -1.64 -20.95 12.16
CA VAL A 230 -1.53 -22.42 12.24
C VAL A 230 -1.13 -22.86 13.64
N LEU A 231 -0.16 -22.20 14.27
CA LEU A 231 0.29 -22.53 15.62
C LEU A 231 -0.83 -22.29 16.65
N ARG A 232 -1.46 -21.10 16.65
CA ARG A 232 -2.49 -20.70 17.62
C ARG A 232 -3.80 -21.45 17.47
N ASP A 233 -4.27 -21.68 16.26
CA ASP A 233 -5.62 -22.21 16.03
C ASP A 233 -5.65 -23.72 15.82
N ILE A 234 -4.52 -24.35 15.46
CA ILE A 234 -4.46 -25.81 15.24
C ILE A 234 -3.66 -26.50 16.34
N VAL A 235 -2.45 -26.03 16.66
CA VAL A 235 -1.54 -26.76 17.56
C VAL A 235 -1.88 -26.54 19.04
N PHE A 236 -2.13 -25.30 19.46
CA PHE A 236 -2.42 -24.99 20.87
C PHE A 236 -3.75 -25.57 21.40
N PRO A 237 -4.86 -25.63 20.64
CA PRO A 237 -6.12 -26.20 21.12
C PRO A 237 -6.10 -27.72 21.27
N LEU A 238 -5.35 -28.43 20.42
CA LEU A 238 -5.18 -29.89 20.49
C LEU A 238 -4.46 -30.31 21.78
N ARG A 239 -3.52 -29.50 22.26
CA ARG A 239 -2.75 -29.78 23.49
C ARG A 239 -3.61 -29.61 24.76
N ARG A 240 -4.58 -28.69 24.76
CA ARG A 240 -5.52 -28.51 25.88
C ARG A 240 -6.56 -29.64 25.96
N ARG A 241 -7.16 -30.04 24.84
CA ARG A 241 -8.13 -31.16 24.82
C ARG A 241 -7.52 -32.51 25.19
N SER A 242 -6.24 -32.71 24.88
CA SER A 242 -5.52 -33.95 25.23
C SER A 242 -5.26 -34.06 26.74
N GLY A 243 -5.00 -32.94 27.42
CA GLY A 243 -4.82 -32.91 28.88
C GLY A 243 -6.11 -33.14 29.68
N GLU A 244 -7.25 -32.64 29.19
CA GLU A 244 -8.56 -32.80 29.85
C GLU A 244 -9.09 -34.23 29.75
N ARG A 245 -8.95 -34.90 28.59
CA ARG A 245 -9.34 -36.30 28.40
C ARG A 245 -8.54 -37.28 29.26
N GLN A 246 -7.32 -36.91 29.64
CA GLN A 246 -6.46 -37.74 30.49
C GLN A 246 -6.75 -37.54 31.99
N ARG A 247 -7.27 -36.37 32.39
CA ARG A 247 -7.81 -36.13 33.74
C ARG A 247 -9.13 -36.85 33.98
N SER A 248 -10.04 -36.85 33.00
CA SER A 248 -11.33 -37.55 33.10
C SER A 248 -11.22 -39.08 33.02
N ARG A 249 -10.05 -39.62 32.65
CA ARG A 249 -9.74 -41.07 32.64
C ARG A 249 -8.95 -41.54 33.85
N ARG A 250 -8.54 -40.66 34.77
CA ARG A 250 -8.02 -41.11 36.06
C ARG A 250 -9.21 -41.61 36.89
N PRO A 251 -9.23 -42.88 37.32
CA PRO A 251 -10.18 -43.33 38.31
C PRO A 251 -10.01 -42.46 39.55
N GLU A 252 -11.11 -41.93 40.09
CA GLU A 252 -11.09 -41.29 41.40
C GLU A 252 -10.43 -42.25 42.38
N ALA A 253 -9.32 -41.81 42.99
CA ALA A 253 -8.65 -42.60 44.00
C ALA A 253 -9.68 -42.84 45.14
N PRO A 254 -9.79 -44.07 45.66
CA PRO A 254 -10.78 -44.38 46.69
C PRO A 254 -10.57 -43.46 47.88
N ALA A 255 -11.64 -42.77 48.27
CA ALA A 255 -11.67 -41.91 49.45
C ALA A 255 -11.32 -42.77 50.68
N LEU A 256 -10.20 -42.43 51.33
CA LEU A 256 -9.79 -43.00 52.62
C LEU A 256 -10.51 -42.27 53.75
#